data_AF-A0A520TLQ2-F1
#
_entry.id   AF-A0A520TLQ2-F1
#
_cell.length_a   1.000
_cell.length_b   1.000
_cell.length_c   1.000
_cell.angle_alpha   90.00
_cell.angle_beta   90.00
_cell.angle_gamma   90.00
#
_symmetry.space_group_name_H-M   'P 1'
#
loop_
_entity.id
_entity.type
_entity.pdbx_description
1 polymer ?
#
loop_
_entity_poly.entity_id
_entity_poly.type
_entity_poly.pdbx_seq_one_letter_code
_entity_poly.pdbx_strand_id
1 'polypeptide(L)' 'MNALNNLRDIIGALTGIVVSLIALGVAAGVVFGDVAFVGDVLGNLIGLVNDLGAQGIVGLIVLAVLLDMYR' A
#
# COMPACT_ATOMS: atom_id res chain seq x y z
N MET A 1 2.98 -25.87 -15.98
CA MET A 1 2.22 -24.61 -16.16
C MET A 1 1.22 -24.34 -15.01
N ASN A 2 0.73 -25.37 -14.29
CA ASN A 2 -0.22 -25.16 -13.17
C ASN A 2 0.40 -24.59 -11.88
N ALA A 3 1.64 -24.99 -11.53
CA ALA A 3 2.28 -24.54 -10.29
C ALA A 3 2.56 -23.03 -10.26
N LEU A 4 2.94 -22.44 -11.40
CA LEU A 4 3.19 -21.00 -11.51
C LEU A 4 1.90 -20.18 -11.41
N ASN A 5 0.80 -20.67 -11.98
CA ASN A 5 -0.51 -20.04 -11.87
C ASN A 5 -1.01 -20.10 -10.42
N ASN A 6 -0.96 -21.28 -9.80
CA ASN A 6 -1.34 -21.43 -8.38
C ASN A 6 -0.51 -20.54 -7.45
N LEU A 7 0.79 -20.40 -7.72
CA LEU A 7 1.66 -19.50 -6.93
C LEU A 7 1.26 -18.03 -7.12
N ARG A 8 0.98 -17.61 -8.36
CA ARG A 8 0.49 -16.27 -8.66
C ARG A 8 -0.82 -15.98 -7.93
N ASP A 9 -1.74 -16.95 -7.90
CA ASP A 9 -3.03 -16.82 -7.23
C ASP A 9 -2.87 -16.69 -5.71
N ILE A 10 -1.98 -17.48 -5.10
CA ILE A 10 -1.64 -17.35 -3.67
C ILE A 10 -1.07 -15.97 -3.38
N ILE A 11 -0.08 -15.51 -4.15
CA ILE A 11 0.52 -14.18 -3.96
C ILE A 11 -0.52 -13.08 -4.12
N GLY A 12 -1.41 -13.19 -5.12
CA GLY A 12 -2.50 -12.26 -5.32
C GLY A 12 -3.44 -12.20 -4.11
N ALA A 13 -3.85 -13.36 -3.59
CA ALA A 13 -4.71 -13.43 -2.42
C ALA A 13 -4.05 -12.84 -1.16
N LEU A 14 -2.78 -13.18 -0.90
CA LEU A 14 -2.05 -12.64 0.25
C LEU A 14 -1.82 -11.13 0.11
N THR A 15 -1.50 -10.65 -1.09
CA THR A 15 -1.35 -9.21 -1.37
C THR A 15 -2.68 -8.50 -1.13
N GLY A 16 -3.80 -9.06 -1.58
CA GLY A 16 -5.13 -8.50 -1.32
C GLY A 16 -5.43 -8.36 0.17
N ILE A 17 -5.10 -9.38 0.97
CA ILE A 17 -5.24 -9.32 2.44
C ILE A 17 -4.37 -8.19 3.01
N VAL A 18 -3.08 -8.14 2.69
CA VAL A 18 -2.16 -7.10 3.19
C VAL A 18 -2.63 -5.69 2.79
N VAL A 19 -3.07 -5.49 1.55
CA VAL A 19 -3.59 -4.19 1.08
C VAL A 19 -4.86 -3.81 1.83
N SER A 20 -5.77 -4.75 2.09
CA SER A 20 -6.97 -4.46 2.91
C SER A 20 -6.63 -4.06 4.35
N LEU A 21 -5.53 -4.59 4.90
CA LEU A 21 -5.04 -4.20 6.22
C LEU A 21 -4.51 -2.76 6.26
N ILE A 22 -4.06 -2.19 5.13
CA ILE A 22 -3.66 -0.78 5.07
C ILE A 22 -4.85 0.12 5.38
N ALA A 23 -6.01 -0.14 4.76
CA ALA A 23 -7.22 0.65 4.98
C ALA A 23 -7.70 0.55 6.44
N LEU A 24 -7.69 -0.66 7.01
CA LEU A 24 -7.99 -0.87 8.41
C LEU A 24 -6.99 -0.13 9.32
N GLY A 25 -5.70 -0.20 8.99
CA GLY A 25 -4.66 0.40 9.79
C GLY A 25 -4.70 1.92 9.81
N VAL A 26 -4.99 2.54 8.66
CA VAL A 26 -5.23 3.98 8.57
C VAL A 26 -6.47 4.37 9.38
N ALA A 27 -7.60 3.68 9.21
CA ALA A 27 -8.83 4.00 9.95
C ALA A 27 -8.65 3.85 11.47
N ALA A 28 -8.04 2.75 11.92
CA ALA A 28 -7.76 2.52 13.33
C ALA A 28 -6.77 3.57 13.89
N GLY A 29 -5.71 3.90 13.15
CA GLY A 29 -4.75 4.93 13.55
C GLY A 29 -5.37 6.32 13.71
N VAL A 30 -6.30 6.69 12.83
CA VAL A 30 -7.03 7.97 12.94
C VAL A 30 -7.93 8.02 14.17
N VAL A 31 -8.64 6.92 14.47
CA VAL A 31 -9.64 6.89 15.54
C VAL A 31 -9.00 6.71 16.92
N PHE A 32 -8.05 5.78 17.02
CA PHE A 32 -7.50 5.31 18.29
C PHE A 32 -6.06 5.80 18.54
N GLY A 33 -5.38 6.36 17.54
CA GLY A 33 -3.97 6.75 17.64
C GLY A 33 -3.04 5.56 17.51
N ASP A 34 -2.14 5.37 18.47
CA ASP A 34 -1.19 4.26 18.47
C ASP A 34 -1.88 2.95 18.87
N VAL A 35 -2.16 2.09 17.89
CA VAL A 35 -2.87 0.82 18.07
C VAL A 35 -1.87 -0.33 18.06
N ALA A 36 -1.85 -1.14 19.12
CA ALA A 36 -1.05 -2.35 19.16
C ALA A 36 -1.37 -3.25 17.94
N PHE A 37 -0.35 -3.79 17.27
CA PHE A 37 -0.42 -4.62 16.06
C PHE A 37 -0.65 -3.87 14.74
N VAL A 38 -1.08 -2.62 14.77
CA VAL A 38 -1.20 -1.75 13.60
C VAL A 38 -0.09 -0.71 13.74
N GLY A 39 1.06 -0.93 13.10
CA GLY A 39 2.16 0.06 13.12
C GLY A 39 1.73 1.42 12.56
N ASP A 40 2.67 2.37 12.40
CA ASP A 40 2.36 3.72 11.90
C ASP A 40 2.03 3.74 10.39
N VAL A 41 0.92 3.11 10.00
CA VAL A 41 0.49 2.98 8.60
C VAL A 41 0.13 4.35 8.03
N LEU A 42 -0.55 5.19 8.82
CA LEU A 42 -0.93 6.53 8.39
C LEU A 42 0.31 7.42 8.17
N GLY A 43 1.25 7.42 9.12
CA GLY A 43 2.50 8.17 8.98
C GLY A 43 3.32 7.70 7.79
N ASN A 44 3.45 6.38 7.59
CA ASN A 44 4.13 5.81 6.43
C ASN A 44 3.48 6.23 5.09
N LEU A 45 2.14 6.25 5.02
CA LEU A 45 1.42 6.69 3.82
C LEU A 45 1.67 8.18 3.54
N ILE A 46 1.58 9.02 4.57
CA ILE A 46 1.85 10.46 4.45
C ILE A 46 3.32 10.68 4.04
N GLY A 47 4.25 9.94 4.61
CA GLY A 47 5.67 9.96 4.24
C GLY A 47 5.88 9.66 2.76
N LEU A 48 5.26 8.58 2.25
CA LEU A 48 5.31 8.24 0.83
C LEU A 48 4.77 9.37 -0.06
N VAL A 49 3.63 9.97 0.30
CA VAL A 49 3.03 11.08 -0.47
C VAL A 49 3.95 12.30 -0.47
N ASN A 50 4.54 12.63 0.68
CA ASN A 50 5.49 13.74 0.80
C ASN A 50 6.75 13.49 -0.03
N ASP A 51 7.29 12.27 0.00
CA ASP A 51 8.45 11.89 -0.81
C ASP A 51 8.15 12.04 -2.30
N LEU A 52 6.99 11.54 -2.77
CA LEU A 52 6.56 11.73 -4.14
C LEU A 52 6.40 13.21 -4.50
N GLY A 53 5.81 14.02 -3.62
CA GLY A 53 5.67 15.47 -3.82
C GLY A 53 7.01 16.19 -3.90
N ALA A 54 7.98 15.82 -3.06
CA ALA A 54 9.31 16.41 -3.02
C ALA A 54 10.14 16.13 -4.28
N GLN A 55 9.90 15.00 -4.97
CA GLN A 55 10.54 14.67 -6.25
C GLN A 55 9.96 15.43 -7.45
N GLY A 56 8.88 16.21 -7.28
CA GLY A 56 8.26 17.00 -8.34
C GLY A 56 7.74 16.13 -9.50
N ILE A 57 8.18 16.44 -10.73
CA ILE A 57 7.73 15.73 -11.95
C ILE A 57 8.08 14.23 -11.90
N VAL A 58 9.24 13.87 -11.35
CA VAL A 58 9.65 12.46 -11.26
C VAL A 58 8.69 11.69 -10.35
N GLY A 59 8.28 12.30 -9.24
CA GLY A 59 7.27 11.71 -8.35
C GLY A 59 5.93 11.49 -9.04
N LEU A 60 5.49 12.43 -9.89
CA LEU A 60 4.26 12.28 -10.68
C LEU A 60 4.35 11.15 -11.71
N ILE A 61 5.51 10.95 -12.34
CA ILE A 61 5.73 9.83 -13.27
C ILE A 61 5.64 8.50 -12.51
N VAL A 62 6.29 8.41 -11.35
CA VAL A 62 6.21 7.21 -10.49
C VAL A 62 4.76 6.94 -10.09
N LEU A 63 4.02 7.97 -9.67
CA LEU A 63 2.61 7.84 -9.34
C LEU A 63 1.78 7.34 -10.53
N ALA A 64 2.01 7.86 -11.73
CA ALA A 64 1.30 7.42 -12.94
C ALA A 64 1.56 5.94 -13.27
N VAL A 65 2.81 5.48 -13.14
CA VAL A 65 3.17 4.07 -13.32
C VAL A 65 2.49 3.19 -12.27
N LEU A 66 2.51 3.60 -11.00
CA LEU A 66 1.83 2.85 -9.92
C LEU A 66 0.33 2.73 -10.16
N LEU A 67 -0.33 3.83 -10.57
CA LEU A 67 -1.76 3.82 -10.90
C LEU A 67 -2.08 2.89 -12.09
N ASP A 68 -1.19 2.77 -13.08
CA ASP A 68 -1.36 1.86 -14.21
C ASP A 68 -1.18 0.39 -13.81
N MET A 69 -0.26 0.08 -12.88
CA MET A 69 -0.04 -1.27 -12.37
C MET A 69 -1.20 -1.82 -11.53
N TYR A 70 -1.97 -0.94 -10.89
CA TYR A 70 -3.12 -1.29 -10.03
C TYR A 70 -4.48 -1.23 -10.77
N ARG A 71 -4.49 -0.88 -12.06
CA ARG A 71 -5.66 -1.03 -12.92
C ARG A 71 -5.93 -2.47 -13.29
#